data_AF-W6LBL3-F1
#
_entry.id   AF-W6LBL3-F1
#
_cell.length_a   1.000
_cell.length_b   1.000
_cell.length_c   1.000
_cell.angle_alpha   90.00
_cell.angle_beta   90.00
_cell.angle_gamma   90.00
#
_symmetry.space_group_name_H-M   'P 1'
#
loop_
_entity.id
_entity.type
_entity.pdbx_description
1 polymer ?
#
loop_
_entity_poly.entity_id
_entity_poly.type
_entity_poly.pdbx_seq_one_letter_code
_entity_poly.pdbx_strand_id
1 'polypeptide(L)'
;MDITEEESVRHIIRKQFMQDVTSPMLRQITDVQVISPYDIEQLSATDCRYKTLERIVEKVRAYYLEPLSDSPQTEKRVLADDTVSCLQPAAVVSDHWLLSVPSALRSHERDVVNYIGMLVAIDFRHWAEVTPERHDRTSLDCDITEAAVGMEVKGFAGFYTTLSHDDLSTTNVESQDALHIEKAHPMAQSKSSLLLRGSAAMVYLLRCAVEQYNIPWYNPEYLLQFSSVQAAREAMQVCFRGCCEDGVTPLWMPATDERVELLLSLGQSLREKQTSFYDILCACNGFVFKPHGPLSVETCSSSHPNGFISRLLQLHHRYHDFACHSMTSGDARIPILKLSQLTVLALSNALPALWRFRAQSGLSLVSEGVSQPGWIQNIAVTHHNLQSYERPPLFRDLTQLSICCDYQIPRALRDSGLLVYSTRLSYLVDRGVLLEAGGREEGSIRIGAILATELLIDYLSERFTRNTGSMEKHKMHVICGLTQTDTRSVNIQALDYALWYIGRYPSDDIRSRHHLCRTIMY
;
A
#
# COMPACT_ATOMS: atom_id res chain seq x y z
N MET A 1 3.86 5.43 -27.63
CA MET A 1 4.34 4.05 -27.39
C MET A 1 3.33 3.45 -26.42
N ASP A 2 2.51 2.50 -26.87
CA ASP A 2 1.71 1.72 -25.92
C ASP A 2 2.69 0.87 -25.15
N ILE A 3 3.04 1.31 -23.95
CA ILE A 3 3.80 0.47 -23.03
C ILE A 3 2.95 -0.76 -22.82
N THR A 4 3.41 -1.88 -23.38
CA THR A 4 2.69 -3.14 -23.36
C THR A 4 2.44 -3.49 -21.88
N GLU A 5 1.25 -4.02 -21.58
CA GLU A 5 0.80 -4.44 -20.23
C GLU A 5 1.69 -5.54 -19.59
N GLU A 6 2.89 -5.76 -20.13
CA GLU A 6 3.74 -6.93 -19.97
C GLU A 6 5.11 -6.61 -19.35
N GLU A 7 5.61 -5.37 -19.44
CA GLU A 7 6.89 -4.98 -18.82
C GLU A 7 6.69 -4.39 -17.42
N SER A 8 7.59 -4.70 -16.47
CA SER A 8 7.55 -4.09 -15.14
C SER A 8 7.96 -2.62 -15.18
N VAL A 9 7.36 -1.81 -14.30
CA VAL A 9 7.67 -0.37 -14.15
C VAL A 9 9.17 -0.15 -13.95
N ARG A 10 9.82 -1.01 -13.15
CA ARG A 10 11.27 -0.97 -12.94
C ARG A 10 12.04 -1.16 -14.23
N HIS A 11 11.68 -2.17 -15.03
CA HIS A 11 12.35 -2.43 -16.31
C HIS A 11 12.25 -1.21 -17.23
N ILE A 12 11.06 -0.62 -17.36
CA ILE A 12 10.81 0.57 -18.18
C ILE A 12 11.67 1.75 -17.71
N ILE A 13 11.65 2.05 -16.41
CA ILE A 13 12.42 3.17 -15.84
C ILE A 13 13.92 2.97 -16.04
N ARG A 14 14.44 1.77 -15.76
CA ARG A 14 15.87 1.48 -15.93
C ARG A 14 16.28 1.56 -17.41
N LYS A 15 15.44 1.04 -18.31
CA LYS A 15 15.63 1.09 -19.75
C LYS A 15 15.65 2.52 -20.29
N GLN A 16 14.71 3.36 -19.86
CA GLN A 16 14.55 4.72 -20.37
C GLN A 16 15.53 5.72 -19.74
N PHE A 17 15.84 5.59 -18.44
CA PHE A 17 16.55 6.63 -17.69
C PHE A 17 17.92 6.20 -17.13
N MET A 18 18.25 4.90 -17.14
CA MET A 18 19.49 4.41 -16.51
C MET A 18 20.47 3.69 -17.46
N GLN A 19 20.10 3.41 -18.72
CA GLN A 19 20.97 2.66 -19.64
C GLN A 19 22.27 3.40 -20.01
N ASP A 20 22.29 4.72 -19.95
CA ASP A 20 23.48 5.52 -20.21
C ASP A 20 23.90 6.27 -18.94
N VAL A 21 24.67 5.57 -18.10
CA VAL A 21 25.22 6.07 -16.83
C VAL A 21 26.12 7.30 -17.04
N THR A 22 26.61 7.52 -18.25
CA THR A 22 27.57 8.60 -18.55
C THR A 22 26.92 9.94 -18.85
N SER A 23 25.60 9.97 -19.10
CA SER A 23 24.87 11.19 -19.44
C SER A 23 24.09 11.74 -18.24
N PRO A 24 24.62 12.77 -17.53
CA PRO A 24 23.89 13.42 -16.44
C PRO A 24 22.59 14.09 -16.91
N MET A 25 22.41 14.36 -18.21
CA MET A 25 21.17 14.90 -18.77
C MET A 25 19.99 13.91 -18.66
N LEU A 26 20.23 12.60 -18.58
CA LEU A 26 19.16 11.60 -18.50
C LEU A 26 18.44 11.54 -17.15
N ARG A 27 18.95 12.22 -16.12
CA ARG A 27 18.33 12.30 -14.79
C ARG A 27 17.46 13.54 -14.58
N GLN A 28 17.27 14.34 -15.63
CA GLN A 28 16.40 15.50 -15.61
C GLN A 28 15.03 15.15 -16.18
N ILE A 29 14.04 15.01 -15.30
CA ILE A 29 12.65 14.77 -15.66
C ILE A 29 11.93 16.11 -15.61
N THR A 30 12.00 16.87 -16.70
CA THR A 30 11.20 18.10 -16.90
C THR A 30 11.39 19.16 -15.79
N ASP A 31 10.63 19.08 -14.69
CA ASP A 31 10.70 19.97 -13.51
C ASP A 31 11.44 19.38 -12.30
N VAL A 32 11.92 18.14 -12.40
CA VAL A 32 12.56 17.41 -11.31
C VAL A 32 13.92 16.91 -11.78
N GLN A 33 14.96 17.22 -11.01
CA GLN A 33 16.29 16.64 -11.14
C GLN A 33 16.46 15.56 -10.07
N VAL A 34 16.87 14.36 -10.50
CA VAL A 34 17.16 13.24 -9.61
C VAL A 34 18.66 13.19 -9.29
N ILE A 35 19.00 13.30 -8.01
CA ILE A 35 20.38 13.29 -7.51
C ILE A 35 20.76 11.88 -7.03
N SER A 36 22.00 11.48 -7.26
CA SER A 36 22.51 10.18 -6.82
C SER A 36 22.59 10.12 -5.29
N PRO A 37 22.18 9.02 -4.64
CA PRO A 37 22.43 8.83 -3.21
C PRO A 37 23.92 8.91 -2.84
N TYR A 38 24.81 8.48 -3.76
CA TYR A 38 26.26 8.59 -3.57
C TYR A 38 26.75 10.04 -3.50
N ASP A 39 26.10 10.98 -4.20
CA ASP A 39 26.45 12.40 -4.14
C ASP A 39 26.04 13.00 -2.80
N ILE A 40 24.87 12.59 -2.27
CA ILE A 40 24.39 12.98 -0.94
C ILE A 40 25.29 12.40 0.16
N GLU A 41 25.82 11.19 -0.01
CA GLU A 41 26.75 10.56 0.93
C GLU A 41 28.08 11.33 1.10
N GLN A 42 28.51 12.11 0.10
CA GLN A 42 29.72 12.93 0.20
C GLN A 42 29.53 14.25 0.97
N LEU A 43 28.29 14.57 1.37
CA LEU A 43 28.01 15.78 2.16
C LEU A 43 28.51 15.62 3.60
N SER A 44 28.62 16.76 4.30
CA SER A 44 28.97 16.75 5.72
C SER A 44 27.92 15.98 6.53
N ALA A 45 28.34 15.25 7.56
CA ALA A 45 27.44 14.61 8.54
C ALA A 45 26.48 15.60 9.25
N THR A 46 26.79 16.90 9.19
CA THR A 46 25.93 17.97 9.72
C THR A 46 24.81 18.39 8.76
N ASP A 47 24.92 18.10 7.46
CA ASP A 47 23.94 18.43 6.42
C ASP A 47 22.63 17.68 6.65
N CYS A 48 21.50 18.39 6.57
CA CYS A 48 20.18 17.82 6.81
C CYS A 48 19.78 16.75 5.76
N ARG A 49 20.29 16.87 4.54
CA ARG A 49 20.04 15.92 3.45
C ARG A 49 20.70 14.58 3.74
N TYR A 50 21.98 14.62 4.15
CA TYR A 50 22.72 13.43 4.58
C TYR A 50 22.05 12.76 5.78
N LYS A 51 21.69 13.54 6.82
CA LYS A 51 20.97 13.01 7.99
C LYS A 51 19.67 12.31 7.59
N THR A 52 18.91 12.87 6.64
CA THR A 52 17.67 12.26 6.17
C THR A 52 17.93 10.98 5.38
N LEU A 53 18.97 10.95 4.54
CA LEU A 53 19.41 9.73 3.86
C LEU A 53 19.81 8.64 4.86
N GLU A 54 20.57 8.96 5.91
CA GLU A 54 20.93 8.02 6.97
C GLU A 54 19.70 7.49 7.71
N ARG A 55 18.70 8.33 8.01
CA ARG A 55 17.42 7.89 8.58
C ARG A 55 16.72 6.87 7.67
N ILE A 56 16.76 7.05 6.35
CA ILE A 56 16.21 6.07 5.39
C ILE A 56 16.97 4.76 5.50
N VAL A 57 18.31 4.81 5.46
CA VAL A 57 19.18 3.63 5.56
C VAL A 57 18.93 2.86 6.85
N GLU A 58 18.83 3.57 7.98
CA GLU A 58 18.55 2.99 9.30
C GLU A 58 17.16 2.35 9.35
N LYS A 59 16.14 3.01 8.80
CA LYS A 59 14.77 2.48 8.83
C LYS A 59 14.61 1.24 7.93
N VAL A 60 15.26 1.21 6.77
CA VAL A 60 15.34 0.00 5.93
C VAL A 60 16.10 -1.10 6.67
N ARG A 61 17.22 -0.78 7.33
CA ARG A 61 17.96 -1.77 8.12
C ARG A 61 17.11 -2.32 9.27
N ALA A 62 16.39 -1.46 9.99
CA ALA A 62 15.50 -1.84 11.08
C ALA A 62 14.42 -2.82 10.60
N TYR A 63 13.86 -2.62 9.41
CA TYR A 63 12.89 -3.56 8.81
C TYR A 63 13.44 -5.00 8.71
N TYR A 64 14.73 -5.18 8.46
CA TYR A 64 15.35 -6.51 8.41
C TYR A 64 15.80 -7.06 9.76
N LEU A 65 16.00 -6.18 10.75
CA LEU A 65 16.44 -6.54 12.09
C LEU A 65 15.28 -6.78 13.04
N GLU A 66 14.14 -6.13 12.80
CA GLU A 66 12.90 -6.41 13.52
C GLU A 66 12.56 -7.88 13.30
N PRO A 67 12.56 -8.72 14.35
CA PRO A 67 12.07 -10.08 14.20
C PRO A 67 10.65 -9.97 13.67
N LEU A 68 10.33 -10.73 12.61
CA LEU A 68 8.95 -10.88 12.14
C LEU A 68 8.10 -11.15 13.39
N SER A 69 7.30 -10.15 13.79
CA SER A 69 6.56 -10.10 15.07
C SER A 69 5.61 -11.29 15.23
N ASP A 70 5.39 -12.03 14.15
CA ASP A 70 4.56 -13.23 14.04
C ASP A 70 5.23 -14.50 14.57
N SER A 71 6.47 -14.46 15.06
CA SER A 71 6.95 -15.57 15.89
C SER A 71 6.32 -15.38 17.27
N PRO A 72 5.33 -16.21 17.67
CA PRO A 72 5.03 -16.32 19.09
C PRO A 72 6.34 -16.77 19.71
N GLN A 73 7.07 -15.83 20.31
CA GLN A 73 8.13 -16.17 21.22
C GLN A 73 7.40 -16.89 22.33
N THR A 74 7.34 -18.20 22.19
CA THR A 74 7.25 -19.11 23.31
C THR A 74 8.48 -18.73 24.11
N GLU A 75 8.32 -17.80 25.06
CA GLU A 75 9.07 -17.86 26.28
C GLU A 75 8.86 -19.30 26.74
N LYS A 76 9.77 -20.19 26.36
CA LYS A 76 9.98 -21.47 27.00
C LYS A 76 10.44 -21.10 28.41
N ARG A 77 9.52 -20.63 29.24
CA ARG A 77 9.59 -20.81 30.67
C ARG A 77 9.59 -22.32 30.82
N VAL A 78 10.79 -22.86 30.98
CA VAL A 78 11.04 -24.19 31.51
C VAL A 78 10.52 -24.18 32.94
N LEU A 79 9.20 -24.23 33.10
CA LEU A 79 8.56 -24.61 34.34
C LEU A 79 8.15 -26.05 34.14
N ALA A 80 9.00 -26.93 34.67
CA ALA A 80 8.70 -28.33 34.85
C ALA A 80 7.51 -28.43 35.81
N ASP A 81 6.32 -28.59 35.26
CA ASP A 81 5.20 -29.18 36.00
C ASP A 81 4.30 -29.92 35.00
N ASP A 82 4.56 -31.23 34.91
CA ASP A 82 3.78 -32.18 34.12
C ASP A 82 2.41 -32.34 34.78
N THR A 83 1.34 -31.76 34.21
CA THR A 83 -0.03 -32.38 34.17
C THR A 83 -1.17 -31.50 33.63
N VAL A 84 -0.98 -30.20 33.32
CA VAL A 84 -2.10 -29.41 32.76
C VAL A 84 -2.15 -29.56 31.24
N SER A 85 -3.24 -30.13 30.73
CA SER A 85 -3.63 -30.07 29.32
C SER A 85 -3.72 -28.59 28.91
N CYS A 86 -2.60 -28.03 28.44
CA CYS A 86 -2.56 -26.67 27.92
C CYS A 86 -3.44 -26.61 26.68
N LEU A 87 -4.61 -26.00 26.83
CA LEU A 87 -5.38 -25.47 25.71
C LEU A 87 -4.41 -24.71 24.81
N GLN A 88 -4.33 -25.11 23.54
CA GLN A 88 -3.53 -24.40 22.54
C GLN A 88 -3.98 -22.92 22.59
N PRO A 89 -3.04 -21.97 22.70
CA PRO A 89 -3.41 -20.55 22.68
C PRO A 89 -4.19 -20.26 21.40
N ALA A 90 -5.25 -19.45 21.51
CA ALA A 90 -6.03 -19.04 20.35
C ALA A 90 -5.10 -18.46 19.28
N ALA A 91 -5.33 -18.82 18.01
CA ALA A 91 -4.57 -18.27 16.89
C ALA A 91 -4.69 -16.75 16.91
N VAL A 92 -3.55 -16.04 16.93
CA VAL A 92 -3.51 -14.56 16.95
C VAL A 92 -3.13 -14.05 15.56
N VAL A 93 -3.94 -13.14 15.02
CA VAL A 93 -3.63 -12.41 13.79
C VAL A 93 -2.90 -11.10 14.11
N SER A 94 -1.71 -10.92 13.56
CA SER A 94 -0.88 -9.71 13.70
C SER A 94 -0.72 -8.90 12.40
N ASP A 95 -1.02 -9.51 11.24
CA ASP A 95 -0.87 -8.84 9.94
C ASP A 95 -1.95 -7.76 9.73
N HIS A 96 -1.53 -6.55 9.40
CA HIS A 96 -2.43 -5.39 9.26
C HIS A 96 -3.45 -5.53 8.13
N TRP A 97 -3.07 -6.15 7.01
CA TRP A 97 -4.00 -6.37 5.91
C TRP A 97 -5.03 -7.42 6.29
N LEU A 98 -4.65 -8.50 6.96
CA LEU A 98 -5.62 -9.49 7.43
C LEU A 98 -6.52 -8.95 8.56
N LEU A 99 -5.98 -8.09 9.44
CA LEU A 99 -6.77 -7.40 10.48
C LEU A 99 -7.82 -6.45 9.91
N SER A 100 -7.61 -5.94 8.69
CA SER A 100 -8.60 -5.14 7.95
C SER A 100 -9.82 -5.95 7.50
N VAL A 101 -9.69 -7.29 7.43
CA VAL A 101 -10.73 -8.19 6.94
C VAL A 101 -11.68 -8.58 8.06
N PRO A 102 -13.01 -8.51 7.85
CA PRO A 102 -14.01 -9.02 8.79
C PRO A 102 -13.72 -10.46 9.22
N SER A 103 -13.81 -10.72 10.52
CA SER A 103 -13.56 -12.02 11.13
C SER A 103 -14.37 -13.15 10.46
N ALA A 104 -15.63 -12.89 10.13
CA ALA A 104 -16.52 -13.83 9.45
C ALA A 104 -16.04 -14.27 8.05
N LEU A 105 -15.16 -13.51 7.40
CA LEU A 105 -14.64 -13.83 6.07
C LEU A 105 -13.32 -14.61 6.12
N ARG A 106 -12.61 -14.61 7.25
CA ARG A 106 -11.31 -15.28 7.41
C ARG A 106 -11.41 -16.81 7.34
N SER A 107 -12.63 -17.36 7.38
CA SER A 107 -12.90 -18.78 7.11
C SER A 107 -12.87 -19.15 5.62
N HIS A 108 -12.75 -18.18 4.70
CA HIS A 108 -12.71 -18.45 3.27
C HIS A 108 -11.67 -17.58 2.56
N GLU A 109 -10.69 -18.22 1.93
CA GLU A 109 -9.62 -17.53 1.19
C GLU A 109 -10.16 -16.66 0.06
N ARG A 110 -11.17 -17.16 -0.67
CA ARG A 110 -11.86 -16.42 -1.74
C ARG A 110 -12.43 -15.09 -1.23
N ASP A 111 -13.07 -15.11 -0.06
CA ASP A 111 -13.72 -13.92 0.50
C ASP A 111 -12.70 -12.91 0.99
N VAL A 112 -11.59 -13.38 1.59
CA VAL A 112 -10.46 -12.52 1.98
C VAL A 112 -9.86 -11.81 0.77
N VAL A 113 -9.58 -12.54 -0.32
CA VAL A 113 -8.98 -11.96 -1.53
C VAL A 113 -9.94 -10.97 -2.19
N ASN A 114 -11.23 -11.30 -2.28
CA ASN A 114 -12.24 -10.41 -2.85
C ASN A 114 -12.44 -9.14 -2.01
N TYR A 115 -12.49 -9.28 -0.68
CA TYR A 115 -12.60 -8.14 0.22
C TYR A 115 -11.39 -7.22 0.10
N ILE A 116 -10.16 -7.75 0.14
CA ILE A 116 -8.94 -6.95 0.02
C ILE A 116 -8.85 -6.26 -1.35
N GLY A 117 -9.19 -6.98 -2.43
CA GLY A 117 -9.21 -6.40 -3.77
C GLY A 117 -10.15 -5.20 -3.88
N MET A 118 -11.36 -5.31 -3.32
CA MET A 118 -12.33 -4.21 -3.26
C MET A 118 -11.87 -3.08 -2.34
N LEU A 119 -11.29 -3.40 -1.18
CA LEU A 119 -10.76 -2.44 -0.21
C LEU A 119 -9.64 -1.57 -0.80
N VAL A 120 -8.71 -2.18 -1.55
CA VAL A 120 -7.62 -1.44 -2.19
C VAL A 120 -8.15 -0.60 -3.36
N ALA A 121 -9.16 -1.09 -4.09
CA ALA A 121 -9.69 -0.38 -5.26
C ALA A 121 -10.27 1.01 -4.94
N ILE A 122 -10.97 1.13 -3.79
CA ILE A 122 -11.68 2.35 -3.39
C ILE A 122 -10.78 3.49 -2.88
N ASP A 123 -9.47 3.27 -2.77
CA ASP A 123 -8.46 4.28 -2.39
C ASP A 123 -8.68 4.92 -1.00
N PHE A 124 -7.58 5.35 -0.41
CA PHE A 124 -7.52 5.97 0.90
C PHE A 124 -7.42 7.50 0.86
N ARG A 125 -8.14 8.20 -0.04
CA ARG A 125 -8.29 9.68 0.03
C ARG A 125 -9.04 10.08 1.30
N HIS A 126 -8.30 10.26 2.38
CA HIS A 126 -8.85 10.41 3.73
C HIS A 126 -8.79 11.84 4.27
N TRP A 127 -8.54 12.82 3.41
CA TRP A 127 -8.54 14.23 3.77
C TRP A 127 -9.17 15.08 2.66
N ALA A 128 -9.67 16.24 3.04
CA ALA A 128 -10.20 17.25 2.14
C ALA A 128 -9.52 18.61 2.39
N GLU A 129 -9.36 19.40 1.32
CA GLU A 129 -8.90 20.77 1.38
C GLU A 129 -9.93 21.66 2.09
N VAL A 130 -9.49 22.49 3.04
CA VAL A 130 -10.36 23.48 3.70
C VAL A 130 -10.16 24.84 3.02
N THR A 131 -11.24 25.37 2.43
CA THR A 131 -11.24 26.70 1.81
C THR A 131 -11.46 27.81 2.85
N PRO A 132 -10.81 28.98 2.71
CA PRO A 132 -10.85 30.04 3.75
C PRO A 132 -12.20 30.72 3.95
N GLU A 133 -13.12 30.62 2.98
CA GLU A 133 -14.34 31.44 2.93
C GLU A 133 -15.46 30.95 3.87
N ARG A 134 -15.32 29.79 4.50
CA ARG A 134 -16.27 29.28 5.51
C ARG A 134 -16.01 29.87 6.89
N HIS A 135 -16.52 31.08 7.13
CA HIS A 135 -16.66 31.62 8.48
C HIS A 135 -18.04 31.38 9.11
N ASP A 136 -19.04 30.92 8.35
CA ASP A 136 -20.35 30.59 8.89
C ASP A 136 -20.48 29.08 9.10
N ARG A 137 -20.42 28.65 10.37
CA ARG A 137 -20.20 27.25 10.80
C ARG A 137 -21.48 26.51 11.23
N THR A 138 -22.66 27.07 11.01
CA THR A 138 -23.90 26.59 11.64
C THR A 138 -24.71 25.58 10.83
N SER A 139 -24.41 25.32 9.55
CA SER A 139 -25.13 24.29 8.78
C SER A 139 -24.43 22.94 8.80
N LEU A 140 -25.10 21.91 9.34
CA LEU A 140 -24.61 20.53 9.39
C LEU A 140 -24.50 19.84 8.02
N ASP A 141 -25.19 20.33 6.98
CA ASP A 141 -25.20 19.78 5.60
C ASP A 141 -24.15 20.43 4.69
N CYS A 142 -22.98 20.72 5.24
CA CYS A 142 -21.96 21.50 4.55
C CYS A 142 -21.14 20.65 3.56
N ASP A 143 -21.65 20.45 2.33
CA ASP A 143 -20.86 19.93 1.19
C ASP A 143 -19.51 20.65 1.12
N ILE A 144 -18.41 19.93 1.27
CA ILE A 144 -17.07 20.52 1.29
C ILE A 144 -16.78 21.06 -0.11
N THR A 145 -16.66 22.39 -0.24
CA THR A 145 -16.16 23.00 -1.47
C THR A 145 -14.68 22.68 -1.60
N GLU A 146 -14.36 21.69 -2.42
CA GLU A 146 -12.99 21.29 -2.72
C GLU A 146 -12.21 22.43 -3.38
N ALA A 147 -10.90 22.52 -3.12
CA ALA A 147 -10.07 23.53 -3.76
C ALA A 147 -9.95 23.29 -5.28
N ALA A 148 -9.96 24.36 -6.07
CA ALA A 148 -9.69 24.24 -7.50
C ALA A 148 -8.19 24.00 -7.76
N VAL A 149 -7.87 23.32 -8.86
CA VAL A 149 -6.47 23.16 -9.32
C VAL A 149 -5.84 24.54 -9.50
N GLY A 150 -4.59 24.68 -9.05
CA GLY A 150 -3.86 25.95 -9.06
C GLY A 150 -4.13 26.87 -7.86
N MET A 151 -5.08 26.52 -7.00
CA MET A 151 -5.36 27.29 -5.78
C MET A 151 -4.46 26.86 -4.62
N GLU A 152 -4.10 27.84 -3.77
CA GLU A 152 -3.41 27.60 -2.51
C GLU A 152 -4.37 27.02 -1.46
N VAL A 153 -4.00 25.87 -0.90
CA VAL A 153 -4.72 25.19 0.18
C VAL A 153 -4.08 25.57 1.51
N LYS A 154 -4.85 26.24 2.37
CA LYS A 154 -4.36 26.74 3.67
C LYS A 154 -4.50 25.74 4.81
N GLY A 155 -5.36 24.73 4.66
CA GLY A 155 -5.61 23.73 5.68
C GLY A 155 -6.24 22.47 5.12
N PHE A 156 -6.22 21.42 5.93
CA PHE A 156 -6.78 20.11 5.63
C PHE A 156 -7.69 19.69 6.77
N ALA A 157 -8.78 19.02 6.42
CA ALA A 157 -9.59 18.27 7.37
C ALA A 157 -9.39 16.79 7.09
N GLY A 158 -8.79 16.08 8.05
CA GLY A 158 -8.68 14.63 7.99
C GLY A 158 -10.00 13.98 8.37
N PHE A 159 -10.30 12.82 7.80
CA PHE A 159 -11.44 12.00 8.17
C PHE A 159 -11.14 11.21 9.45
N TYR A 160 -12.11 11.21 10.38
CA TYR A 160 -11.99 10.54 11.68
C TYR A 160 -13.24 9.73 12.02
N THR A 161 -13.06 8.72 12.86
CA THR A 161 -14.15 7.99 13.51
C THR A 161 -13.77 7.67 14.95
N THR A 162 -14.77 7.42 15.78
CA THR A 162 -14.62 7.07 17.19
C THR A 162 -14.77 5.58 17.38
N LEU A 163 -13.94 5.00 18.24
CA LEU A 163 -14.14 3.66 18.75
C LEU A 163 -14.97 3.73 20.02
N SER A 164 -16.09 3.00 20.07
CA SER A 164 -16.86 2.87 21.30
C SER A 164 -16.11 2.03 22.33
N HIS A 165 -16.32 2.31 23.62
CA HIS A 165 -15.83 1.43 24.70
C HIS A 165 -16.40 0.01 24.58
N ASP A 166 -17.63 -0.11 24.09
CA ASP A 166 -18.26 -1.42 23.86
C ASP A 166 -17.52 -2.18 22.75
N ASP A 167 -17.05 -1.48 21.71
CA ASP A 167 -16.22 -2.08 20.67
C ASP A 167 -14.87 -2.55 21.24
N LEU A 168 -14.23 -1.76 22.09
CA LEU A 168 -12.95 -2.13 22.73
C LEU A 168 -13.08 -3.36 23.64
N SER A 169 -14.26 -3.58 24.23
CA SER A 169 -14.53 -4.72 25.13
C SER A 169 -14.96 -5.99 24.40
N THR A 170 -15.58 -5.85 23.22
CA THR A 170 -16.06 -6.97 22.41
C THR A 170 -15.03 -7.41 21.38
N THR A 171 -14.11 -6.53 20.98
CA THR A 171 -13.00 -6.92 20.15
C THR A 171 -12.01 -7.77 20.94
N ASN A 172 -11.73 -8.97 20.43
CA ASN A 172 -10.63 -9.82 20.90
C ASN A 172 -9.33 -9.01 21.06
N VAL A 173 -8.45 -9.47 21.95
CA VAL A 173 -7.09 -8.94 22.21
C VAL A 173 -6.35 -8.51 20.92
N GLU A 174 -6.60 -9.19 19.80
CA GLU A 174 -6.11 -8.87 18.45
C GLU A 174 -6.37 -7.43 17.97
N SER A 175 -7.47 -6.78 18.40
CA SER A 175 -7.79 -5.41 17.97
C SER A 175 -7.02 -4.35 18.78
N GLN A 176 -6.48 -4.70 19.95
CA GLN A 176 -5.62 -3.80 20.72
C GLN A 176 -4.24 -3.63 20.07
N ASP A 177 -3.74 -4.63 19.34
CA ASP A 177 -2.48 -4.52 18.60
C ASP A 177 -2.63 -3.67 17.33
N ALA A 178 -3.78 -3.74 16.64
CA ALA A 178 -4.09 -2.84 15.53
C ALA A 178 -4.14 -1.36 15.97
N LEU A 179 -4.47 -1.11 17.25
CA LEU A 179 -4.56 0.22 17.85
C LEU A 179 -3.22 0.83 18.23
N HIS A 180 -2.15 0.03 18.34
CA HIS A 180 -0.84 0.53 18.79
C HIS A 180 -0.05 1.31 17.72
N ILE A 181 -0.47 1.30 16.46
CA ILE A 181 0.34 1.80 15.34
C ILE A 181 0.00 3.23 14.92
N GLU A 182 -1.24 3.68 15.10
CA GLU A 182 -1.53 5.11 15.06
C GLU A 182 -1.57 5.65 16.48
N LYS A 183 -0.71 6.64 16.78
CA LYS A 183 -0.75 7.38 18.05
C LYS A 183 -2.14 7.97 18.24
N ALA A 184 -3.04 7.24 18.88
CA ALA A 184 -4.33 7.76 19.27
C ALA A 184 -4.09 9.01 20.12
N HIS A 185 -4.66 10.13 19.70
CA HIS A 185 -4.52 11.38 20.43
C HIS A 185 -5.65 11.45 21.46
N PRO A 186 -5.35 11.35 22.77
CA PRO A 186 -6.38 11.53 23.79
C PRO A 186 -6.94 12.96 23.68
N MET A 187 -8.26 13.08 23.60
CA MET A 187 -8.89 14.40 23.65
C MET A 187 -8.70 15.02 25.03
N ALA A 188 -8.40 16.32 25.06
CA ALA A 188 -8.21 17.06 26.30
C ALA A 188 -9.49 17.21 27.15
N GLN A 189 -10.67 16.81 26.65
CA GLN A 189 -11.96 17.09 27.30
C GLN A 189 -12.95 15.89 27.38
N SER A 190 -12.67 14.76 26.72
CA SER A 190 -13.49 13.54 26.81
C SER A 190 -12.58 12.36 27.15
N LYS A 191 -12.76 11.76 28.33
CA LYS A 191 -11.91 10.67 28.84
C LYS A 191 -12.24 9.29 28.25
N SER A 192 -13.16 9.16 27.28
CA SER A 192 -13.77 7.85 26.97
C SER A 192 -13.85 7.42 25.51
N SER A 193 -13.35 8.16 24.52
CA SER A 193 -13.36 7.72 23.11
C SER A 193 -11.98 7.78 22.48
N LEU A 194 -11.59 6.70 21.81
CA LEU A 194 -10.37 6.63 21.02
C LEU A 194 -10.68 7.10 19.59
N LEU A 195 -9.90 8.03 19.06
CA LEU A 195 -10.08 8.54 17.69
C LEU A 195 -9.17 7.80 16.72
N LEU A 196 -9.78 7.19 15.70
CA LEU A 196 -9.08 6.67 14.53
C LEU A 196 -9.02 7.74 13.45
N ARG A 197 -7.93 7.70 12.66
CA ARG A 197 -7.69 8.72 11.65
C ARG A 197 -7.35 8.16 10.29
N GLY A 198 -7.63 8.97 9.26
CA GLY A 198 -7.16 8.71 7.92
C GLY A 198 -7.63 7.37 7.35
N SER A 199 -6.72 6.62 6.74
CA SER A 199 -6.99 5.29 6.21
C SER A 199 -7.40 4.28 7.28
N ALA A 200 -6.90 4.38 8.50
CA ALA A 200 -7.31 3.50 9.60
C ALA A 200 -8.79 3.69 9.97
N ALA A 201 -9.27 4.94 10.01
CA ALA A 201 -10.69 5.24 10.20
C ALA A 201 -11.56 4.65 9.07
N MET A 202 -11.10 4.78 7.82
CA MET A 202 -11.81 4.23 6.65
C MET A 202 -11.92 2.71 6.71
N VAL A 203 -10.78 2.02 6.93
CA VAL A 203 -10.72 0.56 7.02
C VAL A 203 -11.62 0.06 8.15
N TYR A 204 -11.58 0.72 9.30
CA TYR A 204 -12.42 0.35 10.44
C TYR A 204 -13.91 0.45 10.10
N LEU A 205 -14.38 1.56 9.52
CA LEU A 205 -15.80 1.72 9.17
C LEU A 205 -16.26 0.68 8.13
N LEU A 206 -15.45 0.42 7.11
CA LEU A 206 -15.75 -0.59 6.09
C LEU A 206 -15.83 -2.00 6.69
N ARG A 207 -14.94 -2.32 7.64
CA ARG A 207 -14.99 -3.60 8.37
C ARG A 207 -16.24 -3.69 9.24
N CYS A 208 -16.53 -2.65 10.02
CA CYS A 208 -17.71 -2.57 10.87
C CYS A 208 -19.02 -2.66 10.08
N ALA A 209 -19.08 -2.06 8.90
CA ALA A 209 -20.24 -2.18 8.00
C ALA A 209 -20.59 -3.64 7.71
N VAL A 210 -19.58 -4.50 7.51
CA VAL A 210 -19.79 -5.94 7.32
C VAL A 210 -20.12 -6.62 8.64
N GLU A 211 -19.30 -6.43 9.68
CA GLU A 211 -19.38 -7.20 10.94
C GLU A 211 -20.60 -6.85 11.78
N GLN A 212 -20.96 -5.57 11.87
CA GLN A 212 -22.01 -5.07 12.77
C GLN A 212 -23.33 -4.83 12.05
N TYR A 213 -23.27 -4.40 10.78
CA TYR A 213 -24.45 -3.98 10.02
C TYR A 213 -24.85 -4.96 8.90
N ASN A 214 -24.07 -6.02 8.68
CA ASN A 214 -24.28 -6.99 7.60
C ASN A 214 -24.43 -6.33 6.22
N ILE A 215 -23.61 -5.31 5.94
CA ILE A 215 -23.58 -4.61 4.65
C ILE A 215 -22.39 -5.14 3.85
N PRO A 216 -22.61 -6.06 2.88
CA PRO A 216 -21.54 -6.67 2.10
C PRO A 216 -21.13 -5.75 0.94
N TRP A 217 -20.62 -4.56 1.25
CA TRP A 217 -20.23 -3.55 0.26
C TRP A 217 -19.15 -4.04 -0.73
N TYR A 218 -18.42 -5.08 -0.39
CA TYR A 218 -17.41 -5.72 -1.25
C TYR A 218 -18.00 -6.74 -2.24
N ASN A 219 -19.28 -7.10 -2.12
CA ASN A 219 -19.92 -8.11 -2.94
C ASN A 219 -20.54 -7.46 -4.21
N PRO A 220 -20.12 -7.86 -5.43
CA PRO A 220 -20.69 -7.34 -6.68
C PRO A 220 -22.22 -7.47 -6.77
N GLU A 221 -22.79 -8.60 -6.34
CA GLU A 221 -24.25 -8.82 -6.43
C GLU A 221 -25.03 -7.85 -5.55
N TYR A 222 -24.50 -7.52 -4.37
CA TYR A 222 -25.09 -6.50 -3.49
C TYR A 222 -25.00 -5.11 -4.11
N LEU A 223 -23.87 -4.76 -4.72
CA LEU A 223 -23.67 -3.46 -5.37
C LEU A 223 -24.61 -3.28 -6.57
N LEU A 224 -24.83 -4.35 -7.33
CA LEU A 224 -25.59 -4.31 -8.58
C LEU A 224 -27.11 -4.29 -8.41
N GLN A 225 -27.61 -4.36 -7.18
CA GLN A 225 -29.03 -4.16 -6.88
C GLN A 225 -29.44 -2.68 -6.91
N PHE A 226 -28.48 -1.75 -6.80
CA PHE A 226 -28.76 -0.32 -6.74
C PHE A 226 -28.89 0.28 -8.14
N SER A 227 -29.94 1.07 -8.35
CA SER A 227 -30.22 1.73 -9.63
C SER A 227 -29.51 3.08 -9.79
N SER A 228 -28.93 3.63 -8.72
CA SER A 228 -28.25 4.92 -8.72
C SER A 228 -27.18 5.02 -7.62
N VAL A 229 -26.22 5.94 -7.80
CA VAL A 229 -25.19 6.28 -6.81
C VAL A 229 -25.83 6.74 -5.49
N GLN A 230 -26.87 7.57 -5.55
CA GLN A 230 -27.56 8.08 -4.36
C GLN A 230 -28.18 6.94 -3.53
N ALA A 231 -28.90 6.02 -4.18
CA ALA A 231 -29.50 4.87 -3.48
C ALA A 231 -28.44 3.97 -2.84
N ALA A 232 -27.33 3.74 -3.54
CA ALA A 232 -26.19 2.98 -3.03
C ALA A 232 -25.51 3.69 -1.84
N ARG A 233 -25.34 5.01 -1.92
CA ARG A 233 -24.78 5.84 -0.83
C ARG A 233 -25.64 5.79 0.42
N GLU A 234 -26.95 5.92 0.28
CA GLU A 234 -27.89 5.83 1.40
C GLU A 234 -27.84 4.45 2.06
N ALA A 235 -27.85 3.38 1.26
CA ALA A 235 -27.76 2.01 1.77
C ALA A 235 -26.41 1.71 2.44
N MET A 236 -25.31 2.29 1.97
CA MET A 236 -23.96 2.11 2.49
C MET A 236 -23.50 3.27 3.39
N GLN A 237 -24.42 4.09 3.93
CA GLN A 237 -24.09 5.26 4.74
C GLN A 237 -23.06 4.97 5.83
N VAL A 238 -23.21 3.84 6.53
CA VAL A 238 -22.33 3.47 7.66
C VAL A 238 -20.89 3.14 7.23
N CYS A 239 -20.65 2.87 5.94
CA CYS A 239 -19.32 2.69 5.39
C CYS A 239 -18.53 4.01 5.31
N PHE A 240 -19.23 5.14 5.20
CA PHE A 240 -18.62 6.42 4.84
C PHE A 240 -18.83 7.53 5.86
N ARG A 241 -19.62 7.29 6.90
CA ARG A 241 -19.96 8.29 7.91
C ARG A 241 -19.02 8.18 9.11
N GLY A 242 -18.19 9.20 9.31
CA GLY A 242 -17.31 9.36 10.46
C GLY A 242 -18.01 10.05 11.63
N CYS A 243 -17.23 10.74 12.46
CA CYS A 243 -17.74 11.49 13.61
C CYS A 243 -17.59 13.02 13.44
N CYS A 244 -18.52 13.80 13.99
CA CYS A 244 -18.44 15.28 14.03
C CYS A 244 -18.13 15.82 15.44
N GLU A 245 -17.33 15.10 16.24
CA GLU A 245 -17.08 15.50 17.64
C GLU A 245 -16.31 16.82 17.78
N ASP A 246 -15.47 17.18 16.80
CA ASP A 246 -14.63 18.39 16.85
C ASP A 246 -15.23 19.60 16.12
N GLY A 247 -16.40 19.45 15.47
CA GLY A 247 -17.07 20.50 14.70
C GLY A 247 -16.30 21.04 13.49
N VAL A 248 -15.17 20.43 13.11
CA VAL A 248 -14.32 20.83 11.98
C VAL A 248 -14.16 19.70 10.96
N THR A 249 -14.24 18.45 11.43
CA THR A 249 -14.08 17.25 10.62
C THR A 249 -15.33 16.97 9.79
N PRO A 250 -15.17 16.64 8.50
CA PRO A 250 -16.29 16.28 7.67
C PRO A 250 -16.95 15.00 8.18
N LEU A 251 -18.28 15.05 8.30
CA LEU A 251 -19.09 13.90 8.68
C LEU A 251 -18.94 12.75 7.69
N TRP A 252 -18.75 13.09 6.41
CA TRP A 252 -18.61 12.15 5.31
C TRP A 252 -17.15 11.98 4.95
N MET A 253 -16.79 10.74 4.59
CA MET A 253 -15.51 10.41 4.00
C MET A 253 -15.30 11.28 2.74
N PRO A 254 -14.16 11.99 2.60
CA PRO A 254 -13.90 12.87 1.44
C PRO A 254 -14.01 12.11 0.12
N ALA A 255 -14.78 12.59 -0.86
CA ALA A 255 -15.11 11.89 -2.11
C ALA A 255 -15.96 10.60 -1.92
N THR A 256 -17.02 10.69 -1.10
CA THR A 256 -17.94 9.56 -0.88
C THR A 256 -18.67 9.15 -2.17
N ASP A 257 -19.21 10.11 -2.92
CA ASP A 257 -19.99 9.82 -4.12
C ASP A 257 -19.15 9.14 -5.20
N GLU A 258 -17.93 9.62 -5.42
CA GLU A 258 -16.98 9.04 -6.37
C GLU A 258 -16.56 7.62 -5.95
N ARG A 259 -16.47 7.33 -4.65
CA ARG A 259 -16.20 5.96 -4.18
C ARG A 259 -17.37 5.04 -4.40
N VAL A 260 -18.59 5.50 -4.14
CA VAL A 260 -19.79 4.70 -4.38
C VAL A 260 -19.93 4.43 -5.88
N GLU A 261 -19.75 5.43 -6.73
CA GLU A 261 -19.71 5.27 -8.19
C GLU A 261 -18.64 4.26 -8.62
N LEU A 262 -17.43 4.35 -8.06
CA LEU A 262 -16.35 3.43 -8.33
C LEU A 262 -16.69 1.99 -7.91
N LEU A 263 -17.28 1.78 -6.73
CA LEU A 263 -17.73 0.46 -6.28
C LEU A 263 -18.75 -0.14 -7.26
N LEU A 264 -19.76 0.64 -7.65
CA LEU A 264 -20.78 0.19 -8.61
C LEU A 264 -20.16 -0.16 -9.97
N SER A 265 -19.28 0.68 -10.50
CA SER A 265 -18.57 0.46 -11.78
C SER A 265 -17.67 -0.78 -11.73
N LEU A 266 -16.98 -0.99 -10.61
CA LEU A 266 -16.13 -2.16 -10.40
C LEU A 266 -16.96 -3.44 -10.26
N GLY A 267 -18.05 -3.41 -9.50
CA GLY A 267 -19.01 -4.51 -9.39
C GLY A 267 -19.59 -4.91 -10.75
N GLN A 268 -19.93 -3.92 -11.58
CA GLN A 268 -20.37 -4.14 -12.96
C GLN A 268 -19.29 -4.83 -13.79
N SER A 269 -18.04 -4.36 -13.72
CA SER A 269 -16.94 -4.95 -14.48
C SER A 269 -16.60 -6.38 -14.06
N LEU A 270 -16.68 -6.68 -12.76
CA LEU A 270 -16.54 -8.03 -12.23
C LEU A 270 -17.63 -8.97 -12.77
N ARG A 271 -18.89 -8.52 -12.78
CA ARG A 271 -20.02 -9.27 -13.35
C ARG A 271 -19.89 -9.49 -14.86
N GLU A 272 -19.60 -8.45 -15.62
CA GLU A 272 -19.47 -8.53 -17.09
C GLU A 272 -18.36 -9.47 -17.52
N LYS A 273 -17.24 -9.46 -16.81
CA LYS A 273 -16.09 -10.33 -17.07
C LYS A 273 -16.23 -11.71 -16.41
N GLN A 274 -17.32 -11.95 -15.67
CA GLN A 274 -17.59 -13.18 -14.93
C GLN A 274 -16.38 -13.61 -14.10
N THR A 275 -15.83 -12.67 -13.34
CA THR A 275 -14.58 -12.86 -12.59
C THR A 275 -14.66 -12.25 -11.20
N SER A 276 -13.67 -12.59 -10.38
CA SER A 276 -13.45 -12.02 -9.05
C SER A 276 -11.96 -11.76 -8.85
N PHE A 277 -11.58 -11.00 -7.83
CA PHE A 277 -10.16 -10.83 -7.49
C PHE A 277 -9.48 -12.17 -7.20
N TYR A 278 -10.22 -13.09 -6.56
CA TYR A 278 -9.75 -14.45 -6.33
C TYR A 278 -9.56 -15.24 -7.63
N ASP A 279 -10.48 -15.13 -8.59
CA ASP A 279 -10.33 -15.81 -9.90
C ASP A 279 -9.16 -15.21 -10.69
N ILE A 280 -8.93 -13.89 -10.58
CA ILE A 280 -7.75 -13.20 -11.15
C ILE A 280 -6.45 -13.71 -10.52
N LEU A 281 -6.41 -13.84 -9.19
CA LEU A 281 -5.29 -14.44 -8.48
C LEU A 281 -5.04 -15.84 -9.00
N CYS A 282 -6.06 -16.69 -9.03
CA CYS A 282 -5.95 -18.07 -9.52
C CYS A 282 -5.36 -18.15 -10.93
N ALA A 283 -5.79 -17.26 -11.82
CA ALA A 283 -5.40 -17.23 -13.22
C ALA A 283 -3.97 -16.71 -13.49
N CYS A 284 -3.32 -16.04 -12.53
CA CYS A 284 -1.98 -15.44 -12.76
C CYS A 284 -0.81 -16.42 -12.58
N ASN A 285 -1.06 -17.63 -12.08
CA ASN A 285 -0.05 -18.67 -11.88
C ASN A 285 1.14 -18.24 -11.00
N GLY A 286 0.90 -17.36 -10.03
CA GLY A 286 1.93 -16.84 -9.12
C GLY A 286 2.86 -15.80 -9.76
N PHE A 287 2.44 -15.13 -10.84
CA PHE A 287 3.19 -14.02 -11.44
C PHE A 287 2.45 -12.68 -11.30
N VAL A 288 3.20 -11.63 -10.95
CA VAL A 288 2.76 -10.23 -10.93
C VAL A 288 2.64 -9.71 -12.36
N PHE A 289 3.72 -9.87 -13.14
CA PHE A 289 3.85 -9.42 -14.52
C PHE A 289 3.84 -10.63 -15.47
N LYS A 290 3.75 -10.39 -16.78
CA LYS A 290 3.80 -11.48 -17.74
C LYS A 290 5.22 -12.08 -17.77
N PRO A 291 5.39 -13.40 -17.63
CA PRO A 291 6.73 -14.00 -17.63
C PRO A 291 7.44 -13.79 -18.98
N HIS A 292 8.69 -13.33 -18.95
CA HIS A 292 9.54 -13.22 -20.13
C HIS A 292 10.19 -14.57 -20.45
N GLY A 293 9.65 -15.29 -21.43
CA GLY A 293 10.27 -16.50 -21.98
C GLY A 293 9.32 -17.68 -22.12
N PRO A 294 9.73 -18.73 -22.87
CA PRO A 294 8.97 -19.97 -22.93
C PRO A 294 8.94 -20.59 -21.53
N LEU A 295 7.75 -20.64 -20.92
CA LEU A 295 7.53 -21.46 -19.73
C LEU A 295 7.96 -22.89 -20.07
N SER A 296 8.67 -23.55 -19.15
CA SER A 296 9.06 -24.95 -19.31
C SER A 296 7.87 -25.78 -19.77
N VAL A 297 8.12 -26.64 -20.76
CA VAL A 297 7.23 -27.34 -21.71
C VAL A 297 6.00 -28.06 -21.11
N GLU A 298 5.81 -28.07 -19.79
CA GLU A 298 4.76 -28.84 -19.10
C GLU A 298 3.40 -28.14 -18.97
N THR A 299 3.22 -26.92 -19.50
CA THR A 299 1.90 -26.23 -19.47
C THR A 299 1.25 -26.21 -20.86
N CYS A 300 0.56 -27.29 -21.20
CA CYS A 300 -0.15 -27.51 -22.47
C CYS A 300 -1.45 -26.68 -22.65
N SER A 301 -1.48 -25.41 -22.22
CA SER A 301 -2.57 -24.48 -22.56
C SER A 301 -2.06 -23.40 -23.51
N SER A 302 -2.70 -23.25 -24.66
CA SER A 302 -2.31 -22.39 -25.79
C SER A 302 -2.28 -20.88 -25.51
N SER A 303 -2.58 -20.42 -24.29
CA SER A 303 -2.47 -19.03 -23.88
C SER A 303 -1.44 -18.90 -22.75
N HIS A 304 -0.37 -18.13 -22.97
CA HIS A 304 0.54 -17.75 -21.90
C HIS A 304 -0.24 -17.10 -20.75
N PRO A 305 0.04 -17.44 -19.47
CA PRO A 305 -0.64 -16.83 -18.34
C PRO A 305 -0.33 -15.34 -18.31
N ASN A 306 -1.38 -14.51 -18.33
CA ASN A 306 -1.26 -13.09 -18.04
C ASN A 306 -0.90 -12.91 -16.56
N GLY A 307 0.00 -11.99 -16.25
CA GLY A 307 0.32 -11.62 -14.87
C GLY A 307 -0.89 -11.02 -14.15
N PHE A 308 -0.82 -10.99 -12.82
CA PHE A 308 -1.87 -10.46 -11.96
C PHE A 308 -2.19 -9.00 -12.28
N ILE A 309 -1.17 -8.15 -12.47
CA ILE A 309 -1.36 -6.73 -12.79
C ILE A 309 -2.03 -6.55 -14.16
N SER A 310 -1.63 -7.31 -15.18
CA SER A 310 -2.23 -7.23 -16.51
C SER A 310 -3.73 -7.57 -16.46
N ARG A 311 -4.11 -8.55 -15.63
CA ARG A 311 -5.53 -8.90 -15.40
C ARG A 311 -6.30 -7.79 -14.67
N LEU A 312 -5.69 -7.11 -13.70
CA LEU A 312 -6.30 -5.94 -13.04
C LEU A 312 -6.52 -4.77 -14.01
N LEU A 313 -5.54 -4.51 -14.90
CA LEU A 313 -5.68 -3.50 -15.96
C LEU A 313 -6.81 -3.84 -16.93
N GLN A 314 -6.97 -5.12 -17.26
CA GLN A 314 -8.09 -5.60 -18.08
C GLN A 314 -9.43 -5.60 -17.33
N LEU A 315 -9.42 -5.66 -15.99
CA LEU A 315 -10.62 -5.65 -15.18
C LEU A 315 -11.31 -4.28 -15.18
N HIS A 316 -10.58 -3.22 -14.83
CA HIS A 316 -11.21 -1.91 -14.61
C HIS A 316 -10.22 -0.76 -14.83
N HIS A 317 -10.70 0.35 -15.41
CA HIS A 317 -9.88 1.54 -15.70
C HIS A 317 -9.27 2.17 -14.43
N ARG A 318 -9.82 1.90 -13.25
CA ARG A 318 -9.27 2.34 -11.95
C ARG A 318 -7.82 1.91 -11.73
N TYR A 319 -7.41 0.78 -12.30
CA TYR A 319 -6.05 0.27 -12.20
C TYR A 319 -5.10 0.89 -13.22
N HIS A 320 -5.62 1.66 -14.18
CA HIS A 320 -4.83 2.40 -15.17
C HIS A 320 -4.26 3.64 -14.50
N ASP A 321 -2.95 3.63 -14.28
CA ASP A 321 -2.25 4.71 -13.60
C ASP A 321 -0.93 4.97 -14.30
N PHE A 322 -0.84 6.14 -14.94
CA PHE A 322 0.26 6.54 -15.80
C PHE A 322 0.66 7.99 -15.49
N ALA A 323 1.96 8.27 -15.56
CA ALA A 323 2.50 9.62 -15.55
C ALA A 323 2.93 10.01 -16.97
N CYS A 324 2.61 11.23 -17.38
CA CYS A 324 3.06 11.77 -18.66
C CYS A 324 4.45 12.41 -18.51
N HIS A 325 5.35 12.10 -19.44
CA HIS A 325 6.68 12.69 -19.54
C HIS A 325 6.89 13.25 -20.94
N SER A 326 7.08 14.55 -21.04
CA SER A 326 7.34 15.18 -22.34
C SER A 326 8.81 15.01 -22.72
N MET A 327 9.09 14.31 -23.81
CA MET A 327 10.42 14.15 -24.39
C MET A 327 10.53 14.91 -25.71
N THR A 328 11.75 15.17 -26.16
CA THR A 328 11.99 15.78 -27.48
C THR A 328 11.42 14.96 -28.65
N SER A 329 11.26 13.64 -28.46
CA SER A 329 10.66 12.70 -29.40
C SER A 329 9.14 12.55 -29.27
N GLY A 330 8.50 13.27 -28.33
CA GLY A 330 7.07 13.19 -28.04
C GLY A 330 6.77 12.84 -26.58
N ASP A 331 5.48 12.83 -26.23
CA ASP A 331 5.06 12.49 -24.87
C ASP A 331 5.09 10.97 -24.64
N ALA A 332 5.85 10.55 -23.64
CA ALA A 332 5.88 9.18 -23.15
C ALA A 332 4.90 9.04 -21.97
N ARG A 333 4.11 7.95 -21.97
CA ARG A 333 3.26 7.58 -20.84
C ARG A 333 3.97 6.48 -20.06
N ILE A 334 4.36 6.75 -18.83
CA ILE A 334 5.07 5.81 -17.98
C ILE A 334 4.08 5.18 -16.99
N PRO A 335 3.90 3.85 -16.97
CA PRO A 335 3.04 3.21 -16.00
C PRO A 335 3.58 3.41 -14.59
N ILE A 336 2.72 3.84 -13.68
CA ILE A 336 2.99 3.93 -12.24
C ILE A 336 2.29 2.80 -11.50
N LEU A 337 1.07 2.45 -11.95
CA LEU A 337 0.31 1.26 -11.51
C LEU A 337 0.13 1.16 -9.99
N LYS A 338 0.00 2.29 -9.29
CA LYS A 338 0.03 2.33 -7.82
C LYS A 338 -0.94 1.34 -7.18
N LEU A 339 -2.22 1.38 -7.57
CA LEU A 339 -3.24 0.50 -6.98
C LEU A 339 -3.03 -0.98 -7.30
N SER A 340 -2.57 -1.29 -8.51
CA SER A 340 -2.28 -2.66 -8.92
C SER A 340 -1.12 -3.23 -8.10
N GLN A 341 -0.05 -2.45 -7.91
CA GLN A 341 1.07 -2.81 -7.06
C GLN A 341 0.65 -2.94 -5.59
N LEU A 342 -0.16 -2.02 -5.08
CA LEU A 342 -0.67 -2.07 -3.70
C LEU A 342 -1.55 -3.31 -3.46
N THR A 343 -2.36 -3.71 -4.44
CA THR A 343 -3.19 -4.93 -4.35
C THR A 343 -2.30 -6.18 -4.25
N VAL A 344 -1.22 -6.23 -5.06
CA VAL A 344 -0.22 -7.32 -4.99
C VAL A 344 0.44 -7.38 -3.62
N LEU A 345 0.84 -6.23 -3.06
CA LEU A 345 1.46 -6.13 -1.74
C LEU A 345 0.50 -6.55 -0.63
N ALA A 346 -0.74 -6.08 -0.67
CA ALA A 346 -1.78 -6.41 0.31
C ALA A 346 -2.04 -7.92 0.35
N LEU A 347 -2.19 -8.56 -0.81
CA LEU A 347 -2.41 -10.01 -0.90
C LEU A 347 -1.17 -10.81 -0.48
N SER A 348 0.03 -10.34 -0.85
CA SER A 348 1.30 -10.99 -0.49
C SER A 348 1.55 -11.02 1.02
N ASN A 349 0.95 -10.09 1.77
CA ASN A 349 1.04 -10.04 3.23
C ASN A 349 -0.12 -10.81 3.88
N ALA A 350 -1.35 -10.55 3.45
CA ALA A 350 -2.55 -11.10 4.08
C ALA A 350 -2.71 -12.61 3.91
N LEU A 351 -2.41 -13.18 2.74
CA LEU A 351 -2.64 -14.61 2.48
C LEU A 351 -1.72 -15.54 3.28
N PRO A 352 -0.40 -15.30 3.35
CA PRO A 352 0.46 -16.02 4.27
C PRO A 352 0.00 -15.95 5.73
N ALA A 353 -0.44 -14.78 6.18
CA ALA A 353 -0.98 -14.63 7.53
C ALA A 353 -2.28 -15.43 7.72
N LEU A 354 -3.14 -15.44 6.71
CA LEU A 354 -4.39 -16.19 6.70
C LEU A 354 -4.14 -17.69 6.81
N TRP A 355 -3.25 -18.25 6.00
CA TRP A 355 -2.95 -19.68 6.03
C TRP A 355 -2.38 -20.12 7.38
N ARG A 356 -1.54 -19.29 8.00
CA ARG A 356 -1.03 -19.51 9.35
C ARG A 356 -2.15 -19.49 10.39
N PHE A 357 -3.01 -18.48 10.35
CA PHE A 357 -4.17 -18.39 11.23
C PHE A 357 -5.10 -19.61 11.10
N ARG A 358 -5.40 -20.03 9.87
CA ARG A 358 -6.25 -21.20 9.58
C ARG A 358 -5.64 -22.50 10.10
N ALA A 359 -4.34 -22.69 9.84
CA ALA A 359 -3.59 -23.83 10.35
C ALA A 359 -3.69 -23.96 11.88
N GLN A 360 -3.43 -22.85 12.58
CA GLN A 360 -3.48 -22.79 14.05
C GLN A 360 -4.90 -23.01 14.59
N SER A 361 -5.91 -22.60 13.82
CA SER A 361 -7.33 -22.77 14.15
C SER A 361 -7.89 -24.14 13.77
N GLY A 362 -7.09 -25.06 13.24
CA GLY A 362 -7.55 -26.38 12.76
C GLY A 362 -8.46 -26.32 11.53
N LEU A 363 -8.50 -25.19 10.83
CA LEU A 363 -9.23 -25.03 9.57
C LEU A 363 -8.38 -25.57 8.43
N SER A 364 -9.03 -26.11 7.38
CA SER A 364 -8.32 -26.47 6.15
C SER A 364 -7.54 -25.25 5.63
N LEU A 365 -6.26 -25.43 5.30
CA LEU A 365 -5.40 -24.34 4.79
C LEU A 365 -6.03 -23.64 3.59
N VAL A 366 -6.78 -24.41 2.80
CA VAL A 366 -7.29 -24.05 1.50
C VAL A 366 -8.81 -24.25 1.48
N SER A 367 -9.54 -23.39 0.76
CA SER A 367 -11.01 -23.47 0.75
C SER A 367 -11.49 -24.75 0.03
N GLU A 368 -12.31 -25.54 0.72
CA GLU A 368 -12.89 -26.78 0.16
C GLU A 368 -13.97 -26.45 -0.90
N GLY A 369 -14.01 -27.20 -2.00
CA GLY A 369 -15.13 -27.16 -2.95
C GLY A 369 -14.90 -26.42 -4.28
N VAL A 370 -13.78 -25.71 -4.46
CA VAL A 370 -13.38 -25.14 -5.76
C VAL A 370 -12.06 -25.78 -6.18
N SER A 371 -11.91 -26.17 -7.45
CA SER A 371 -10.65 -26.66 -8.01
C SER A 371 -9.60 -25.56 -7.95
N GLN A 372 -8.91 -25.45 -6.81
CA GLN A 372 -7.86 -24.47 -6.63
C GLN A 372 -6.68 -24.79 -7.55
N PRO A 373 -6.00 -23.77 -8.09
CA PRO A 373 -4.75 -23.99 -8.78
C PRO A 373 -3.73 -24.63 -7.84
N GLY A 374 -3.06 -25.70 -8.30
CA GLY A 374 -2.08 -26.41 -7.49
C GLY A 374 -0.96 -25.52 -6.96
N TRP A 375 -0.64 -24.40 -7.63
CA TRP A 375 0.38 -23.46 -7.17
C TRP A 375 0.01 -22.73 -5.87
N ILE A 376 -1.28 -22.36 -5.67
CA ILE A 376 -1.74 -21.72 -4.42
C ILE A 376 -1.64 -22.73 -3.28
N GLN A 377 -2.15 -23.95 -3.50
CA GLN A 377 -2.10 -25.02 -2.52
C GLN A 377 -0.65 -25.34 -2.10
N ASN A 378 0.26 -25.42 -3.07
CA ASN A 378 1.68 -25.67 -2.79
C ASN A 378 2.29 -24.57 -1.92
N ILE A 379 2.00 -23.30 -2.21
CA ILE A 379 2.49 -22.17 -1.40
C ILE A 379 1.87 -22.22 0.01
N ALA A 380 0.55 -22.42 0.12
CA ALA A 380 -0.15 -22.50 1.41
C ALA A 380 0.40 -23.62 2.30
N VAL A 381 0.59 -24.82 1.74
CA VAL A 381 1.22 -25.97 2.42
C VAL A 381 2.65 -25.66 2.83
N THR A 382 3.40 -24.94 1.99
CA THR A 382 4.77 -24.53 2.31
C THR A 382 4.79 -23.55 3.48
N HIS A 383 3.91 -22.54 3.51
CA HIS A 383 3.78 -21.62 4.65
C HIS A 383 3.33 -22.32 5.93
N HIS A 384 2.57 -23.40 5.84
CA HIS A 384 2.19 -24.22 6.98
C HIS A 384 3.36 -25.07 7.51
N ASN A 385 4.06 -25.77 6.62
CA ASN A 385 5.09 -26.74 6.98
C ASN A 385 6.41 -26.08 7.40
N LEU A 386 6.70 -24.88 6.89
CA LEU A 386 7.93 -24.19 7.22
C LEU A 386 7.83 -23.52 8.60
N GLN A 387 8.44 -24.19 9.58
CA GLN A 387 8.97 -23.53 10.78
C GLN A 387 10.22 -22.69 10.47
N SER A 388 10.70 -22.69 9.22
CA SER A 388 11.97 -22.10 8.80
C SER A 388 11.82 -20.65 8.28
N TYR A 389 12.97 -20.00 8.14
CA TYR A 389 13.13 -18.62 7.68
C TYR A 389 12.90 -18.42 6.16
N GLU A 390 12.88 -19.48 5.35
CA GLU A 390 12.75 -19.37 3.89
C GLU A 390 11.31 -19.53 3.41
N ARG A 391 10.49 -18.51 3.64
CA ARG A 391 9.09 -18.52 3.18
C ARG A 391 9.00 -18.12 1.70
N PRO A 392 8.42 -18.95 0.82
CA PRO A 392 8.26 -18.56 -0.57
C PRO A 392 7.31 -17.36 -0.69
N PRO A 393 7.61 -16.38 -1.56
CA PRO A 393 6.68 -15.28 -1.81
C PRO A 393 5.42 -15.80 -2.52
N LEU A 394 4.30 -15.10 -2.34
CA LEU A 394 3.05 -15.40 -3.05
C LEU A 394 3.24 -15.28 -4.57
N PHE A 395 3.99 -14.27 -5.00
CA PHE A 395 4.34 -14.06 -6.41
C PHE A 395 5.85 -14.22 -6.63
N ARG A 396 6.21 -14.93 -7.70
CA ARG A 396 7.60 -15.32 -8.02
C ARG A 396 8.49 -14.14 -8.42
N ASP A 397 7.89 -13.13 -9.01
CA ASP A 397 8.50 -11.94 -9.59
C ASP A 397 8.17 -10.68 -8.79
N LEU A 398 7.88 -10.82 -7.49
CA LEU A 398 7.58 -9.69 -6.59
C LEU A 398 8.70 -8.62 -6.57
N THR A 399 9.96 -9.03 -6.83
CA THR A 399 11.12 -8.13 -6.94
C THR A 399 11.03 -7.15 -8.12
N GLN A 400 10.13 -7.40 -9.08
CA GLN A 400 9.87 -6.49 -10.21
C GLN A 400 8.94 -5.33 -9.86
N LEU A 401 8.27 -5.37 -8.71
CA LEU A 401 7.49 -4.23 -8.21
C LEU A 401 8.39 -3.02 -7.95
N SER A 402 7.88 -1.84 -8.25
CA SER A 402 8.44 -0.55 -7.86
C SER A 402 7.72 0.00 -6.62
N ILE A 403 8.14 1.17 -6.14
CA ILE A 403 7.48 1.83 -5.01
C ILE A 403 6.03 2.21 -5.37
N CYS A 404 5.17 2.19 -4.38
CA CYS A 404 3.81 2.69 -4.51
C CYS A 404 3.80 4.21 -4.34
N CYS A 405 4.36 4.92 -5.33
CA CYS A 405 4.62 6.36 -5.28
C CYS A 405 3.34 7.18 -4.95
N ASP A 406 3.18 7.49 -3.66
CA ASP A 406 2.20 8.42 -3.12
C ASP A 406 2.82 9.83 -2.99
N TYR A 407 2.29 10.67 -2.10
CA TYR A 407 2.76 12.02 -1.83
C TYR A 407 3.73 12.10 -0.63
N GLN A 408 3.81 11.04 0.19
CA GLN A 408 4.75 10.94 1.32
C GLN A 408 6.14 10.56 0.85
N ILE A 409 6.23 9.62 -0.09
CA ILE A 409 7.51 9.14 -0.62
C ILE A 409 8.29 10.27 -1.32
N PRO A 410 7.71 11.05 -2.27
CA PRO A 410 8.42 12.16 -2.88
C PRO A 410 8.84 13.24 -1.88
N ARG A 411 8.09 13.43 -0.77
CA ARG A 411 8.47 14.35 0.30
C ARG A 411 9.76 13.89 0.99
N ALA A 412 9.84 12.62 1.41
CA ALA A 412 11.05 12.05 2.00
C ALA A 412 12.27 12.14 1.06
N LEU A 413 12.05 11.91 -0.24
CA LEU A 413 13.09 12.00 -1.26
C LEU A 413 13.54 13.46 -1.52
N ARG A 414 12.62 14.43 -1.46
CA ARG A 414 12.96 15.86 -1.52
C ARG A 414 13.75 16.29 -0.29
N ASP A 415 13.36 15.83 0.88
CA ASP A 415 14.00 16.16 2.16
C ASP A 415 15.43 15.60 2.27
N SER A 416 15.68 14.43 1.66
CA SER A 416 17.02 13.88 1.53
C SER A 416 17.85 14.50 0.39
N GLY A 417 17.28 15.44 -0.36
CA GLY A 417 17.94 16.07 -1.52
C GLY A 417 18.08 15.16 -2.74
N LEU A 418 17.47 13.97 -2.74
CA LEU A 418 17.44 13.05 -3.88
C LEU A 418 16.54 13.57 -5.00
N LEU A 419 15.52 14.38 -4.66
CA LEU A 419 14.74 15.14 -5.62
C LEU A 419 14.99 16.65 -5.45
N VAL A 420 15.40 17.30 -6.54
CA VAL A 420 15.56 18.75 -6.62
C VAL A 420 14.56 19.29 -7.63
N TYR A 421 13.66 20.16 -7.18
CA TYR A 421 12.62 20.73 -8.04
C TYR A 421 13.08 22.00 -8.72
N SER A 422 12.52 22.27 -9.91
CA SER A 422 12.61 23.57 -10.55
C SER A 422 12.05 24.66 -9.63
N THR A 423 12.50 25.91 -9.82
CA THR A 423 12.03 27.05 -9.00
C THR A 423 10.50 27.16 -8.98
N ARG A 424 9.86 26.93 -10.14
CA ARG A 424 8.40 26.97 -10.26
C ARG A 424 7.74 25.83 -9.48
N LEU A 425 8.20 24.59 -9.63
CA LEU A 425 7.61 23.44 -8.94
C LEU A 425 7.80 23.53 -7.42
N SER A 426 8.99 23.94 -6.95
CA SER A 426 9.24 24.21 -5.54
C SER A 426 8.26 25.25 -5.00
N TYR A 427 8.07 26.36 -5.72
CA TYR A 427 7.12 27.40 -5.32
C TYR A 427 5.69 26.86 -5.16
N LEU A 428 5.20 26.06 -6.10
CA LEU A 428 3.85 25.48 -6.03
C LEU A 428 3.70 24.58 -4.79
N VAL A 429 4.64 23.66 -4.57
CA VAL A 429 4.61 22.74 -3.44
C VAL A 429 4.73 23.47 -2.10
N ASP A 430 5.66 24.42 -1.99
CA ASP A 430 5.93 25.15 -0.75
C ASP A 430 4.79 26.11 -0.38
N ARG A 431 4.07 26.62 -1.38
CA ARG A 431 2.83 27.37 -1.14
C ARG A 431 1.66 26.47 -0.78
N GLY A 432 1.72 25.17 -1.05
CA GLY A 432 0.58 24.27 -0.89
C GLY A 432 -0.45 24.51 -2.00
N VAL A 433 0.00 24.72 -3.23
CA VAL A 433 -0.87 24.83 -4.40
C VAL A 433 -1.31 23.43 -4.84
N LEU A 434 -2.61 23.26 -5.08
CA LEU A 434 -3.16 22.01 -5.60
C LEU A 434 -2.72 21.80 -7.06
N LEU A 435 -1.92 20.76 -7.29
CA LEU A 435 -1.46 20.34 -8.60
C LEU A 435 -2.58 19.58 -9.34
N GLU A 436 -2.54 19.68 -10.67
CA GLU A 436 -3.43 18.94 -11.55
C GLU A 436 -3.10 17.44 -11.50
N ALA A 437 -4.12 16.61 -11.31
CA ALA A 437 -3.96 15.15 -11.37
C ALA A 437 -3.68 14.71 -12.81
N GLY A 438 -2.63 13.91 -13.02
CA GLY A 438 -2.12 13.55 -14.33
C GLY A 438 -1.34 14.67 -15.03
N GLY A 439 -1.18 15.84 -14.40
CA GLY A 439 -0.51 17.00 -14.95
C GLY A 439 1.01 16.85 -15.06
N ARG A 440 1.66 17.82 -15.71
CA ARG A 440 3.13 17.82 -15.95
C ARG A 440 3.93 17.79 -14.64
N GLU A 441 3.55 18.60 -13.67
CA GLU A 441 4.22 18.72 -12.37
C GLU A 441 4.07 17.45 -11.55
N GLU A 442 2.85 16.93 -11.43
CA GLU A 442 2.54 15.72 -10.69
C GLU A 442 3.19 14.49 -11.34
N GLY A 443 3.12 14.38 -12.67
CA GLY A 443 3.84 13.36 -13.43
C GLY A 443 5.35 13.40 -13.20
N SER A 444 5.96 14.60 -13.24
CA SER A 444 7.41 14.78 -13.01
C SER A 444 7.82 14.34 -11.60
N ILE A 445 7.01 14.67 -10.57
CA ILE A 445 7.24 14.23 -9.19
C ILE A 445 7.21 12.71 -9.10
N ARG A 446 6.21 12.06 -9.69
CA ARG A 446 6.01 10.60 -9.59
C ARG A 446 7.09 9.82 -10.31
N ILE A 447 7.43 10.22 -11.54
CA ILE A 447 8.51 9.57 -12.30
C ILE A 447 9.86 9.82 -11.61
N GLY A 448 10.09 11.04 -11.12
CA GLY A 448 11.30 11.39 -10.39
C GLY A 448 11.48 10.56 -9.13
N ALA A 449 10.40 10.37 -8.37
CA ALA A 449 10.41 9.53 -7.17
C ALA A 449 10.74 8.07 -7.50
N ILE A 450 10.12 7.47 -8.52
CA ILE A 450 10.45 6.10 -8.92
C ILE A 450 11.92 5.98 -9.33
N LEU A 451 12.42 6.89 -10.18
CA LEU A 451 13.82 6.89 -10.60
C LEU A 451 14.78 7.04 -9.40
N ALA A 452 14.49 7.96 -8.48
CA ALA A 452 15.28 8.15 -7.27
C ALA A 452 15.30 6.88 -6.40
N THR A 453 14.18 6.17 -6.28
CA THR A 453 14.13 4.91 -5.53
C THR A 453 14.88 3.78 -6.20
N GLU A 454 14.90 3.69 -7.53
CA GLU A 454 15.73 2.70 -8.22
C GLU A 454 17.22 2.91 -7.93
N LEU A 455 17.68 4.17 -7.94
CA LEU A 455 19.06 4.51 -7.55
C LEU A 455 19.32 4.21 -6.07
N LEU A 456 18.32 4.43 -5.21
CA LEU A 456 18.43 4.16 -3.78
C LEU A 456 18.48 2.67 -3.47
N ILE A 457 17.77 1.83 -4.23
CA ILE A 457 17.86 0.37 -4.13
C ILE A 457 19.29 -0.08 -4.46
N ASP A 458 19.88 0.41 -5.56
CA ASP A 458 21.25 0.06 -5.94
C ASP A 458 22.25 0.47 -4.84
N TYR A 459 22.12 1.71 -4.36
CA TYR A 459 22.93 2.26 -3.28
C TYR A 459 22.85 1.44 -1.98
N LEU A 460 21.63 1.15 -1.51
CA LEU A 460 21.43 0.40 -0.26
C LEU A 460 21.90 -1.04 -0.40
N SER A 461 21.65 -1.67 -1.54
CA SER A 461 22.09 -3.04 -1.86
C SER A 461 23.62 -3.16 -1.77
N GLU A 462 24.33 -2.20 -2.37
CA GLU A 462 25.78 -2.13 -2.28
C GLU A 462 26.25 -1.85 -0.85
N ARG A 463 25.66 -0.86 -0.19
CA ARG A 463 26.05 -0.44 1.16
C ARG A 463 25.88 -1.56 2.18
N PHE A 464 24.78 -2.31 2.14
CA PHE A 464 24.57 -3.46 3.02
C PHE A 464 25.47 -4.65 2.68
N THR A 465 25.82 -4.84 1.40
CA THR A 465 26.79 -5.86 0.99
C THR A 465 28.21 -5.55 1.48
N ARG A 466 28.60 -4.27 1.52
CA ARG A 466 29.93 -3.83 2.02
C ARG A 466 30.05 -3.97 3.54
N ASN A 467 28.98 -3.69 4.28
CA ASN A 467 29.00 -3.66 5.75
C ASN A 467 28.81 -5.04 6.40
N THR A 468 28.23 -6.01 5.70
CA THR A 468 28.06 -7.36 6.23
C THR A 468 29.38 -8.15 6.13
N GLY A 469 30.06 -8.33 7.27
CA GLY A 469 31.20 -9.24 7.38
C GLY A 469 30.83 -10.69 7.01
N SER A 470 31.84 -11.54 6.78
CA SER A 470 31.67 -12.93 6.29
C SER A 470 30.62 -13.77 7.06
N MET A 471 30.46 -13.57 8.38
CA MET A 471 29.49 -14.30 9.20
C MET A 471 28.05 -13.75 9.15
N GLU A 472 27.83 -12.47 8.88
CA GLU A 472 26.48 -11.89 8.79
C GLU A 472 25.81 -12.13 7.44
N LYS A 473 26.60 -12.40 6.40
CA LYS A 473 26.10 -12.74 5.05
C LYS A 473 25.15 -13.94 5.07
N HIS A 474 25.38 -14.91 5.95
CA HIS A 474 24.50 -16.08 6.09
C HIS A 474 23.16 -15.72 6.74
N LYS A 475 23.15 -14.88 7.80
CA LYS A 475 21.90 -14.46 8.44
C LYS A 475 21.06 -13.56 7.54
N MET A 476 21.69 -12.65 6.80
CA MET A 476 20.97 -11.74 5.90
C MET A 476 20.39 -12.47 4.68
N HIS A 477 21.07 -13.50 4.15
CA HIS A 477 20.49 -14.38 3.12
C HIS A 477 19.27 -15.16 3.62
N VAL A 478 19.31 -15.63 4.86
CA VAL A 478 18.23 -16.42 5.46
C VAL A 478 17.00 -15.57 5.78
N ILE A 479 17.17 -14.30 6.19
CA ILE A 479 16.04 -13.40 6.53
C ILE A 479 15.27 -12.93 5.28
N CYS A 480 15.93 -12.79 4.13
CA CYS A 480 15.28 -12.26 2.93
C CYS A 480 14.33 -13.24 2.24
N GLY A 481 14.28 -14.54 2.61
CA GLY A 481 13.28 -15.51 2.13
C GLY A 481 13.21 -15.73 0.61
N LEU A 482 14.10 -15.09 -0.16
CA LEU A 482 14.11 -15.12 -1.62
C LEU A 482 15.08 -16.20 -2.08
N THR A 483 14.54 -17.30 -2.58
CA THR A 483 15.32 -18.38 -3.17
C THR A 483 16.01 -17.91 -4.47
N GLN A 484 17.32 -17.79 -4.37
CA GLN A 484 18.34 -18.05 -5.41
C GLN A 484 18.47 -17.23 -6.70
N THR A 485 17.69 -16.19 -7.02
CA THR A 485 17.94 -15.47 -8.31
C THR A 485 18.51 -14.05 -8.25
N ASP A 486 18.40 -13.30 -7.14
CA ASP A 486 19.24 -12.09 -6.95
C ASP A 486 19.23 -11.60 -5.49
N THR A 487 19.91 -12.35 -4.62
CA THR A 487 19.88 -12.20 -3.15
C THR A 487 20.60 -10.96 -2.60
N ARG A 488 20.96 -10.01 -3.47
CA ARG A 488 21.66 -8.77 -3.11
C ARG A 488 20.78 -7.53 -3.13
N SER A 489 19.56 -7.62 -3.65
CA SER A 489 18.69 -6.46 -3.79
C SER A 489 17.89 -6.18 -2.51
N VAL A 490 17.80 -4.90 -2.14
CA VAL A 490 16.89 -4.43 -1.09
C VAL A 490 15.44 -4.68 -1.51
N ASN A 491 14.63 -5.15 -0.56
CA ASN A 491 13.21 -5.40 -0.72
C ASN A 491 12.49 -4.06 -0.86
N ILE A 492 11.73 -3.92 -1.94
CA ILE A 492 10.96 -2.72 -2.25
C ILE A 492 9.97 -2.36 -1.13
N GLN A 493 9.37 -3.34 -0.44
CA GLN A 493 8.47 -3.11 0.69
C GLN A 493 9.17 -2.41 1.86
N ALA A 494 10.40 -2.84 2.16
CA ALA A 494 11.20 -2.25 3.23
C ALA A 494 11.51 -0.78 2.91
N LEU A 495 11.85 -0.49 1.65
CA LEU A 495 12.13 0.86 1.19
C LEU A 495 10.86 1.73 1.13
N ASP A 496 9.76 1.21 0.60
CA ASP A 496 8.45 1.88 0.53
C ASP A 496 8.00 2.32 1.93
N TYR A 497 8.02 1.39 2.90
CA TYR A 497 7.70 1.67 4.30
C TYR A 497 8.64 2.72 4.92
N ALA A 498 9.95 2.60 4.70
CA ALA A 498 10.92 3.55 5.25
C ALA A 498 10.69 4.97 4.72
N LEU A 499 10.47 5.12 3.42
CA LEU A 499 10.20 6.40 2.78
C LEU A 499 8.86 6.98 3.22
N TRP A 500 7.80 6.16 3.28
CA TRP A 500 6.50 6.57 3.80
C TRP A 500 6.61 7.07 5.25
N TYR A 501 7.30 6.32 6.11
CA TYR A 501 7.47 6.67 7.52
C TYR A 501 8.21 8.01 7.67
N ILE A 502 9.30 8.20 6.92
CA ILE A 502 10.10 9.43 6.99
C ILE A 502 9.34 10.62 6.41
N GLY A 503 8.60 10.42 5.31
CA GLY A 503 7.76 11.46 4.71
C GLY A 503 6.62 11.90 5.65
N ARG A 504 6.06 10.96 6.42
CA ARG A 504 5.03 11.24 7.43
C ARG A 504 5.59 11.91 8.69
N TYR A 505 6.80 11.55 9.09
CA TYR A 505 7.48 12.05 10.29
C TYR A 505 8.82 12.72 9.94
N PRO A 506 8.78 13.90 9.28
CA PRO A 506 9.99 14.65 8.94
C PRO A 506 10.70 15.12 10.22
N SER A 507 12.01 15.37 10.12
CA SER A 507 12.77 15.97 11.22
C SER A 507 12.28 17.41 11.48
N ASP A 508 12.35 17.90 12.71
CA ASP A 508 11.92 19.26 13.08
C ASP A 508 12.62 20.37 12.26
N ASP A 509 13.84 20.11 11.80
CA ASP A 509 14.63 21.02 10.97
C ASP A 509 14.12 21.15 9.52
N ILE A 510 13.19 20.28 9.09
CA ILE A 510 12.78 20.15 7.68
C ILE A 510 11.32 20.53 7.51
N ARG A 511 11.08 21.51 6.63
CA ARG A 511 9.78 22.16 6.44
C ARG A 511 9.09 21.84 5.11
N SER A 512 9.56 20.85 4.35
CA SER A 512 8.92 20.53 3.08
C SER A 512 7.46 20.21 3.33
N ARG A 513 6.60 20.90 2.58
CA ARG A 513 5.15 20.67 2.63
C ARG A 513 4.78 19.43 1.83
N HIS A 514 3.59 18.91 2.12
CA HIS A 514 3.04 17.82 1.32
C HIS A 514 2.76 18.30 -0.11
N HIS A 515 3.04 17.41 -1.07
CA HIS A 515 2.59 17.58 -2.44
C HIS A 515 1.08 17.45 -2.46
N LEU A 516 0.39 18.50 -2.94
CA LEU A 516 -1.06 18.46 -3.04
C LEU A 516 -1.43 18.08 -4.46
N CYS A 517 -1.90 16.85 -4.61
CA CYS A 517 -2.53 16.37 -5.82
C CYS A 517 -3.69 15.44 -5.43
N ARG A 518 -4.70 15.35 -6.31
CA ARG A 518 -5.84 14.45 -6.12
C ARG A 518 -5.57 13.02 -6.58
N THR A 519 -4.37 12.75 -7.09
CA THR A 519 -4.02 11.41 -7.53
C THR A 519 -3.91 10.48 -6.32
N ILE A 520 -4.59 9.34 -6.43
CA ILE A 520 -4.66 8.18 -5.53
C ILE A 520 -3.73 8.25 -4.32
N MET A 521 -4.32 8.31 -3.12
CA MET A 521 -3.61 8.47 -1.84
C MET A 521 -3.35 7.10 -1.17
N TYR A 522 -2.42 7.04 -0.21
CA TYR A 522 -2.07 5.82 0.55
C TYR A 522 -2.89 5.76 1.85
#